data_AF-A0A957MXX6-F1
#
_entry.id   AF-A0A957MXX6-F1
#
_cell.length_a   1.000
_cell.length_b   1.000
_cell.length_c   1.000
_cell.angle_alpha   90.00
_cell.angle_beta   90.00
_cell.angle_gamma   90.00
#
_symmetry.space_group_name_H-M   'P 1'
#
loop_
_entity.id
_entity.type
_entity.pdbx_description
1 polymer ?
#
loop_
_entity_poly.entity_id
_entity_poly.type
_entity_poly.pdbx_seq_one_letter_code
_entity_poly.pdbx_strand_id
1 'polypeptide(L)' 'MFVYPANPDAPLPDLFVQFGQTPEAPVSIDAAAIEANREQWIRAWSDVMLR' A
#
# COMPACT_ATOMS: atom_id res chain seq x y z
N MET A 1 13.14 -5.38 2.20
CA MET A 1 11.77 -4.91 1.94
C MET A 1 10.97 -6.11 1.45
N PHE A 2 9.80 -6.38 2.03
CA PHE A 2 8.93 -7.51 1.67
C PHE A 2 7.75 -6.99 0.87
N VAL A 3 7.83 -7.08 -0.45
CA VAL A 3 6.83 -6.54 -1.39
C VAL A 3 6.52 -7.58 -2.46
N TYR A 4 5.26 -7.60 -2.91
CA TYR A 4 4.87 -8.42 -4.03
C TYR A 4 5.66 -8.03 -5.29
N PRO A 5 6.09 -9.00 -6.11
CA PRO A 5 6.81 -8.72 -7.33
C PRO A 5 5.92 -7.95 -8.31
N ALA A 6 6.50 -6.91 -8.94
CA ALA A 6 5.80 -6.18 -10.00
C ALA A 6 5.64 -7.03 -11.28
N ASN A 7 6.53 -7.99 -11.50
CA ASN A 7 6.40 -8.96 -12.57
C ASN A 7 5.38 -10.05 -12.15
N PRO A 8 4.26 -10.22 -12.86
CA PRO A 8 3.26 -11.23 -12.53
C PRO A 8 3.75 -12.67 -12.71
N ASP A 9 4.79 -12.89 -13.53
CA ASP A 9 5.35 -14.23 -13.80
C ASP A 9 6.41 -14.65 -12.77
N ALA A 10 6.76 -13.77 -11.83
CA ALA A 10 7.77 -14.09 -10.82
C ALA A 10 7.20 -15.11 -9.81
N PRO A 11 7.93 -16.22 -9.54
CA PRO A 11 7.49 -17.18 -8.54
C PRO A 11 7.43 -16.51 -7.16
N LEU A 12 6.31 -16.71 -6.48
CA LEU A 12 6.08 -16.14 -5.16
C LEU A 12 6.77 -17.00 -4.09
N PRO A 13 7.65 -16.43 -3.23
CA PRO A 13 8.26 -17.20 -2.14
C PRO A 13 7.23 -17.72 -1.13
N ASP A 14 7.48 -18.89 -0.53
CA ASP A 14 6.57 -19.55 0.43
C ASP A 14 6.12 -18.65 1.59
N LEU A 15 6.99 -17.73 2.04
CA LEU A 15 6.67 -16.79 3.11
C LEU A 15 5.51 -15.84 2.76
N PHE A 16 5.31 -15.48 1.49
CA PHE A 16 4.18 -14.66 1.08
C PHE A 16 2.87 -15.44 1.13
N VAL A 17 2.91 -16.73 0.83
CA VAL A 17 1.73 -17.60 0.95
C VAL A 17 1.37 -17.79 2.43
N GLN A 18 2.37 -17.96 3.29
CA GLN A 18 2.17 -18.19 4.72
C GLN A 18 1.70 -16.94 5.46
N PHE A 19 2.25 -15.76 5.13
CA PHE A 19 2.08 -14.54 5.92
C PHE A 19 1.54 -13.33 5.15
N GLY A 20 1.51 -13.38 3.82
CA GLY A 20 1.12 -12.27 2.95
C GLY A 20 -0.36 -12.28 2.55
N GLN A 21 -1.29 -12.69 3.42
CA GLN A 21 -2.71 -12.78 3.08
C GLN A 21 -3.21 -11.52 2.37
N THR A 22 -3.74 -11.70 1.16
CA THR A 22 -4.29 -10.59 0.37
C THR A 22 -5.74 -10.36 0.77
N PRO A 23 -6.16 -9.12 1.07
CA PRO A 23 -7.57 -8.83 1.34
C PRO A 23 -8.44 -9.23 0.15
N GLU A 24 -9.66 -9.71 0.41
CA GLU A 24 -10.62 -10.08 -0.65
C GLU A 24 -10.99 -8.89 -1.55
N ALA A 25 -11.06 -7.69 -0.97
CA ALA A 25 -11.40 -6.44 -1.66
C ALA A 25 -10.41 -5.33 -1.30
N PRO A 26 -9.21 -5.31 -1.91
CA PRO A 26 -8.25 -4.26 -1.68
C PRO A 26 -8.75 -2.95 -2.32
N VAL A 27 -8.62 -1.85 -1.57
CA VAL A 27 -8.89 -0.52 -2.13
C VAL A 27 -7.73 -0.14 -3.05
N SER A 28 -8.06 0.25 -4.28
CA SER A 28 -7.11 0.81 -5.23
C SER A 28 -7.30 2.32 -5.31
N ILE A 29 -6.21 3.07 -5.33
CA ILE A 29 -6.19 4.53 -5.47
C ILE A 29 -5.28 4.87 -6.64
N ASP A 30 -5.74 5.73 -7.53
CA ASP A 30 -4.94 6.22 -8.65
C ASP A 30 -3.68 6.94 -8.14
N ALA A 31 -2.53 6.63 -8.71
CA ALA A 31 -1.25 7.26 -8.36
C ALA A 31 -1.28 8.79 -8.53
N ALA A 32 -1.96 9.30 -9.55
CA ALA A 32 -2.11 10.74 -9.77
C ALA A 32 -2.96 11.40 -8.67
N ALA A 33 -3.98 10.69 -8.17
CA ALA A 33 -4.78 11.16 -7.05
C ALA A 33 -3.96 11.17 -5.74
N ILE A 34 -3.10 10.17 -5.53
CA ILE A 34 -2.17 10.16 -4.39
C ILE A 34 -1.25 11.39 -4.48
N GLU A 35 -0.63 11.63 -5.62
CA GLU A 35 0.31 12.74 -5.77
C GLU A 35 -0.35 14.11 -5.57
N ALA A 36 -1.55 14.31 -6.12
CA ALA A 36 -2.28 15.56 -5.97
C ALA A 36 -2.68 15.88 -4.51
N ASN A 37 -2.84 14.87 -3.64
CA ASN A 37 -3.42 15.05 -2.31
C ASN A 37 -2.48 14.69 -1.14
N ARG A 38 -1.33 14.05 -1.40
CA ARG A 38 -0.40 13.53 -0.39
C ARG A 38 -0.11 14.52 0.74
N GLU A 39 0.27 15.74 0.37
CA GLU A 39 0.64 16.79 1.34
C GLU A 39 -0.51 17.18 2.26
N GLN A 40 -1.73 17.27 1.73
CA GLN A 40 -2.91 17.60 2.51
C GLN A 40 -3.22 16.48 3.51
N TRP A 41 -3.19 15.22 3.07
CA TRP A 41 -3.50 14.07 3.92
C TRP A 41 -2.50 13.90 5.07
N ILE A 42 -1.20 14.09 4.80
CA ILE A 42 -0.16 13.99 5.83
C ILE A 42 -0.36 15.07 6.91
N ARG A 43 -0.68 16.31 6.53
CA ARG A 43 -0.96 17.39 7.48
C ARG A 43 -2.19 17.10 8.32
N ALA A 44 -3.29 16.72 7.68
CA ALA A 44 -4.54 16.38 8.37
C ALA A 44 -4.33 15.25 9.40
N TRP A 45 -3.60 14.20 9.04
CA TRP A 45 -3.30 13.11 9.96
C TRP A 45 -2.43 13.57 11.14
N SER A 46 -1.41 14.38 10.88
CA SER A 46 -0.50 14.89 11.92
C SER A 46 -1.23 15.80 12.91
N ASP A 47 -2.15 16.64 12.43
CA ASP A 47 -2.96 17.51 13.28
C ASP A 47 -3.90 16.71 14.20
N VAL A 48 -4.37 15.54 13.78
CA VAL A 48 -5.25 14.68 14.58
C VAL A 48 -4.47 13.81 15.58
N MET A 49 -3.28 13.33 15.20
CA MET A 49 -2.58 12.27 15.95
C MET A 49 -1.37 12.75 16.76
N LEU A 50 -0.73 13.86 16.36
CA LEU A 50 0.59 14.27 16.87
C LEU A 50 0.62 15.66 17.53
N ARG A 51 -0.49 16.39 17.50
CA ARG A 51 -0.64 17.69 18.17
C ARG A 51 -1.65 17.61 19.30
#